data_AF-A0A1V6B1C3-F1
#
_entry.id   AF-A0A1V6B1C3-F1
#
_cell.length_a   1.000
_cell.length_b   1.000
_cell.length_c   1.000
_cell.angle_alpha   90.00
_cell.angle_beta   90.00
_cell.angle_gamma   90.00
#
_symmetry.space_group_name_H-M   'P 1'
#
loop_
_entity.id
_entity.type
_entity.pdbx_description
1 polymer ?
#
loop_
_entity_poly.entity_id
_entity_poly.type
_entity_poly.pdbx_seq_one_letter_code
_entity_poly.pdbx_strand_id
1 'polypeptide(L)'
;MKNSAVSEILGAVLMVSIVITGMALIGVILFSSPPPDSIPKIAFSVYACGEEDWTDKTVMISHQGGDPIRWSDIEFIVNPEEGVTPVSPCCSYTKDVDRRNISSGNEFKKENPTELFKTGDTLKIITPKNPHHLIIYKTSGSNQTILDTTFTCFKC
;
A
#
# COMPACT_ATOMS: atom_id res chain seq x y z
N MET A 1 17.97 -70.21 -19.08
CA MET A 1 18.79 -68.99 -18.90
C MET A 1 17.88 -67.76 -19.04
N LYS A 2 17.36 -67.13 -17.96
CA LYS A 2 16.75 -65.77 -18.06
C LYS A 2 16.36 -65.11 -16.72
N ASN A 3 17.28 -64.98 -15.75
CA ASN A 3 17.01 -64.19 -14.54
C ASN A 3 17.86 -62.90 -14.44
N SER A 4 18.84 -62.71 -15.32
CA SER A 4 19.80 -61.58 -15.21
C SER A 4 19.35 -60.29 -15.90
N ALA A 5 18.39 -60.34 -16.83
CA ALA A 5 17.91 -59.14 -17.54
C ALA A 5 17.02 -58.23 -16.67
N VAL A 6 16.42 -58.77 -15.60
CA VAL A 6 15.48 -58.03 -14.75
C VAL A 6 16.20 -56.96 -13.94
N SER A 7 17.40 -57.23 -13.43
CA SER A 7 18.17 -56.29 -12.62
C SER A 7 18.68 -55.08 -13.42
N GLU A 8 19.01 -55.27 -14.69
CA GLU A 8 19.47 -54.20 -15.58
C GLU A 8 18.33 -53.21 -15.86
N ILE A 9 17.14 -53.74 -16.18
CA ILE A 9 15.93 -52.95 -16.43
C ILE A 9 15.48 -52.23 -15.15
N LEU A 10 15.51 -52.91 -14.00
CA LEU A 10 15.14 -52.30 -12.72
C LEU A 10 16.09 -51.14 -12.35
N GLY A 11 17.39 -51.32 -12.58
CA GLY A 11 18.39 -50.26 -12.37
C GLY A 11 18.16 -49.05 -13.26
N ALA A 12 17.85 -49.28 -14.55
CA ALA A 12 17.54 -48.19 -15.48
C ALA A 12 16.29 -47.40 -15.08
N VAL A 13 15.21 -48.10 -14.70
CA VAL A 13 13.95 -47.46 -14.26
C VAL A 13 14.16 -46.68 -12.95
N LEU A 14 14.94 -47.22 -12.02
CA LEU A 14 15.25 -46.55 -10.76
C LEU A 14 16.11 -45.30 -10.96
N MET A 15 17.08 -45.34 -11.89
CA MET A 15 17.87 -44.15 -12.22
C MET A 15 16.99 -43.04 -12.81
N VAL A 16 16.16 -43.38 -13.80
CA VAL A 16 15.31 -42.39 -14.48
C VAL A 16 14.32 -41.75 -13.52
N SER A 17 13.68 -42.55 -12.65
CA SER A 17 12.73 -42.04 -11.66
C SER A 17 13.37 -41.09 -10.65
N ILE A 18 14.58 -41.39 -10.16
CA ILE A 18 15.32 -40.48 -9.26
C ILE A 18 15.67 -39.17 -9.96
N VAL A 19 16.13 -39.23 -11.20
CA VAL A 19 16.49 -38.02 -11.97
C VAL A 19 15.26 -37.13 -12.18
N ILE A 20 14.14 -37.71 -12.61
CA ILE A 20 12.88 -36.96 -12.81
C ILE A 20 12.41 -36.35 -11.49
N THR A 21 12.47 -37.10 -10.39
CA THR A 21 12.08 -36.62 -9.06
C THR A 21 12.98 -35.48 -8.60
N GLY A 22 14.29 -35.60 -8.80
CA GLY A 22 15.26 -34.55 -8.48
C GLY A 22 14.99 -33.27 -9.28
N MET A 23 14.74 -33.39 -10.58
CA MET A 23 14.39 -32.24 -11.42
C MET A 23 13.05 -31.61 -11.01
N ALA A 24 12.06 -32.42 -10.63
CA ALA A 24 10.78 -31.93 -10.14
C ALA A 24 10.93 -31.12 -8.85
N LEU A 25 11.74 -31.60 -7.89
CA LEU A 25 12.02 -30.88 -6.65
C LEU A 25 12.73 -29.55 -6.90
N ILE A 26 13.72 -29.52 -7.80
CA ILE A 26 14.40 -28.27 -8.18
C ILE A 26 13.39 -27.30 -8.79
N GLY A 27 12.49 -27.78 -9.66
CA GLY A 27 11.41 -26.98 -10.21
C GLY A 27 10.51 -26.38 -9.13
N VAL A 28 10.08 -27.18 -8.16
CA VAL A 28 9.27 -26.68 -7.03
C VAL A 28 10.02 -25.60 -6.28
N ILE A 29 11.28 -25.80 -5.89
CA ILE A 29 12.04 -24.81 -5.11
C ILE A 29 12.18 -23.48 -5.87
N LEU A 30 12.43 -23.53 -7.18
CA LEU A 30 12.64 -22.33 -8.00
C LEU A 30 11.33 -21.59 -8.31
N PHE A 31 10.21 -22.32 -8.46
CA PHE A 31 8.95 -21.75 -8.94
C PHE A 31 7.83 -21.69 -7.89
N SER A 32 8.01 -22.25 -6.69
CA SER A 32 6.98 -22.22 -5.62
C SER A 32 6.90 -20.88 -4.90
N SER A 33 7.93 -20.05 -5.04
CA SER A 33 7.98 -18.74 -4.39
C SER A 33 7.35 -17.72 -5.33
N PRO A 34 6.20 -17.11 -5.00
CA PRO A 34 5.71 -15.97 -5.77
C PRO A 34 6.77 -14.85 -5.74
N PRO A 35 6.89 -14.04 -6.81
CA PRO A 35 7.75 -12.87 -6.80
C PRO A 35 7.45 -12.02 -5.55
N PRO A 36 8.47 -11.52 -4.84
CA PRO A 36 8.23 -10.62 -3.71
C PRO A 36 7.41 -9.43 -4.19
N ASP A 37 6.33 -9.11 -3.46
CA ASP A 37 5.50 -7.96 -3.75
C ASP A 37 6.38 -6.70 -3.76
N SER A 38 6.43 -6.01 -4.89
CA SER A 38 7.15 -4.74 -4.98
C SER A 38 6.42 -3.69 -4.15
N ILE A 39 7.11 -3.12 -3.17
CA ILE A 39 6.63 -1.93 -2.46
C ILE A 39 6.48 -0.83 -3.52
N PRO A 40 5.25 -0.29 -3.72
CA PRO A 40 5.04 0.72 -4.74
C PRO A 40 5.86 1.95 -4.39
N LYS A 41 6.58 2.49 -5.38
CA LYS A 41 7.39 3.69 -5.17
C LYS A 41 6.45 4.88 -5.33
N ILE A 42 5.99 5.44 -4.22
CA ILE A 42 5.04 6.56 -4.21
C ILE A 42 5.64 7.73 -3.44
N ALA A 43 5.50 8.93 -3.99
CA ALA A 43 5.87 10.17 -3.32
C ALA A 43 4.60 10.88 -2.84
N PHE A 44 4.51 11.12 -1.53
CA PHE A 44 3.44 11.90 -0.94
C PHE A 44 3.97 13.23 -0.42
N SER A 45 3.21 14.30 -0.62
CA SER A 45 3.38 15.53 0.15
C SER A 45 2.23 15.66 1.14
N VAL A 46 2.57 15.85 2.41
CA VAL A 46 1.59 16.01 3.48
C VAL A 46 1.63 17.46 3.95
N TYR A 47 0.46 18.06 4.09
CA TYR A 47 0.32 19.35 4.75
C TYR A 47 -0.84 19.29 5.74
N ALA A 48 -0.65 19.90 6.90
CA ALA A 48 -1.68 20.02 7.91
C ALA A 48 -1.99 21.47 8.19
N CYS A 49 -3.27 21.70 8.44
CA CYS A 49 -3.82 23.03 8.43
C CYS A 49 -5.01 23.15 9.38
N GLY A 50 -4.99 24.19 10.19
CA GLY A 50 -6.10 24.52 11.08
C GLY A 50 -5.68 25.47 12.20
N GLU A 51 -6.58 26.37 12.55
CA GLU A 51 -6.45 27.28 13.69
C GLU A 51 -6.69 26.50 14.99
N GLU A 52 -5.98 26.81 16.08
CA GLU A 52 -6.15 26.17 17.40
C GLU A 52 -7.64 26.11 17.83
N ASP A 53 -8.39 27.17 17.55
CA ASP A 53 -9.80 27.34 17.91
C ASP A 53 -10.82 26.60 17.00
N TRP A 54 -10.38 25.96 15.91
CA TRP A 54 -11.30 25.21 15.04
C TRP A 54 -11.66 23.85 15.63
N THR A 55 -12.95 23.51 15.61
CA THR A 55 -13.44 22.18 16.04
C THR A 55 -12.83 21.04 15.22
N ASP A 56 -12.56 21.32 13.94
CA ASP A 56 -12.04 20.37 12.97
C ASP A 56 -10.72 20.88 12.36
N LYS A 57 -9.69 20.04 12.40
CA LYS A 57 -8.40 20.27 11.74
C LYS A 57 -8.34 19.45 10.46
N THR A 58 -7.55 19.91 9.49
CA THR A 58 -7.44 19.26 8.19
C THR A 58 -6.02 18.80 7.92
N VAL A 59 -5.86 17.54 7.53
CA VAL A 59 -4.64 17.01 6.92
C VAL A 59 -4.92 16.75 5.45
N MET A 60 -4.04 17.20 4.57
CA MET A 60 -4.12 16.90 3.15
C MET A 60 -2.88 16.21 2.65
N ILE A 61 -3.11 15.21 1.82
CA ILE A 61 -2.07 14.30 1.33
C ILE A 61 -2.18 14.31 -0.19
N SER A 62 -1.16 14.82 -0.86
CA SER A 62 -1.13 14.88 -2.32
C SER A 62 -0.13 13.88 -2.88
N HIS A 63 -0.52 13.19 -3.95
CA HIS A 63 0.34 12.26 -4.68
C HIS A 63 1.24 13.05 -5.63
N GLN A 64 2.54 13.09 -5.33
CA GLN A 64 3.55 13.87 -6.05
C GLN A 64 4.23 13.08 -7.17
N GLY A 65 3.96 11.78 -7.30
CA GLY A 65 4.57 10.94 -8.32
C GLY A 65 4.73 9.48 -7.89
N GLY A 66 5.07 8.64 -8.86
CA GLY A 66 5.28 7.21 -8.64
C GLY A 66 4.09 6.34 -9.03
N ASP A 67 3.95 5.19 -8.37
CA ASP A 67 2.95 4.20 -8.71
C ASP A 67 1.54 4.60 -8.25
N PRO A 68 0.50 4.36 -9.05
CA PRO A 68 -0.88 4.55 -8.62
C PRO A 68 -1.29 3.45 -7.63
N ILE A 69 -2.09 3.81 -6.62
CA ILE A 69 -2.48 2.89 -5.54
C ILE A 69 -3.99 2.95 -5.32
N ARG A 70 -4.62 1.82 -4.98
CA ARG A 70 -6.07 1.79 -4.74
C ARG A 70 -6.41 2.33 -3.36
N TRP A 71 -7.54 3.00 -3.27
CA TRP A 71 -8.07 3.52 -2.01
C TRP A 71 -8.30 2.44 -0.95
N SER A 72 -8.84 1.30 -1.36
CA SER A 72 -9.10 0.16 -0.48
C SER A 72 -7.85 -0.40 0.19
N ASP A 73 -6.68 -0.11 -0.38
CA ASP A 73 -5.41 -0.73 0.02
C ASP A 73 -4.58 0.22 0.87
N ILE A 74 -5.10 1.40 1.26
CA ILE A 74 -4.37 2.40 2.04
C ILE A 74 -5.07 2.66 3.37
N GLU A 75 -4.29 2.62 4.45
CA GLU A 75 -4.74 3.00 5.78
C GLU A 75 -3.95 4.21 6.27
N PHE A 76 -4.67 5.18 6.84
CA PHE A 76 -4.10 6.41 7.38
C PHE A 76 -4.24 6.39 8.90
N ILE A 77 -3.13 6.57 9.61
CA ILE A 77 -3.12 6.69 11.07
C ILE A 77 -2.56 8.05 11.42
N VAL A 78 -3.40 8.87 12.07
CA VAL A 78 -3.01 10.20 12.54
C VAL A 78 -2.78 10.11 14.05
N ASN A 79 -1.68 10.70 14.52
CA ASN A 79 -1.25 10.72 15.93
C ASN A 79 -1.23 9.31 16.54
N PRO A 80 -0.39 8.39 16.02
CA PRO A 80 -0.31 7.01 16.51
C PRO A 80 -0.02 6.91 18.01
N GLU A 81 0.59 7.94 18.62
CA GLU A 81 0.83 8.05 20.07
C GLU A 81 -0.45 8.09 20.91
N GLU A 82 -1.58 8.53 20.34
CA GLU A 82 -2.87 8.58 21.02
C GLU A 82 -3.70 7.30 20.83
N GLY A 83 -3.29 6.44 19.89
CA GLY A 83 -3.97 5.20 19.55
C GLY A 83 -3.86 4.88 18.07
N VAL A 84 -3.80 3.57 17.75
CA VAL A 84 -3.70 3.08 16.38
C VAL A 84 -5.11 2.84 15.82
N THR A 85 -5.83 3.92 15.52
CA THR A 85 -7.14 3.84 14.86
C THR A 85 -7.04 4.36 13.44
N PRO A 86 -7.32 3.54 12.41
CA PRO A 86 -7.30 4.00 11.03
C PRO A 86 -8.39 5.04 10.80
N VAL A 87 -8.03 6.13 10.15
CA VAL A 87 -8.91 7.24 9.80
C VAL A 87 -9.21 7.16 8.31
N SER A 88 -10.49 7.15 7.96
CA SER A 88 -10.93 7.22 6.57
C SER A 88 -10.86 8.68 6.07
N PRO A 89 -10.27 8.95 4.89
CA PRO A 89 -10.38 10.25 4.25
C PRO A 89 -11.85 10.63 4.06
N CYS A 90 -12.18 11.89 4.30
CA CYS A 90 -13.55 12.35 4.10
C CYS A 90 -13.87 12.55 2.61
N CYS A 91 -12.83 12.74 1.78
CA CYS A 91 -12.95 13.08 0.37
C CYS A 91 -11.60 13.19 -0.34
N SER A 92 -11.64 13.14 -1.67
CA SER A 92 -10.50 13.27 -2.58
C SER A 92 -10.77 14.26 -3.69
N TYR A 93 -9.70 14.90 -4.16
CA TYR A 93 -9.70 15.92 -5.18
C TYR A 93 -8.84 15.46 -6.37
N THR A 94 -9.44 15.42 -7.55
CA THR A 94 -8.71 15.21 -8.81
C THR A 94 -8.30 16.57 -9.38
N LYS A 95 -7.00 16.87 -9.36
CA LYS A 95 -6.32 18.09 -9.88
C LYS A 95 -6.36 19.36 -9.01
N ASP A 96 -5.27 20.14 -9.16
CA ASP A 96 -4.89 21.43 -8.56
C ASP A 96 -6.05 22.31 -8.07
N VAL A 97 -6.63 21.95 -6.91
CA VAL A 97 -7.43 22.89 -6.15
C VAL A 97 -6.45 23.88 -5.53
N ASP A 98 -6.51 25.13 -5.98
CA ASP A 98 -5.77 26.26 -5.41
C ASP A 98 -5.90 26.19 -3.87
N ARG A 99 -4.75 26.09 -3.17
CA ARG A 99 -4.63 25.84 -1.70
C ARG A 99 -5.47 26.78 -0.83
N ARG A 100 -6.03 27.85 -1.42
CA ARG A 100 -6.79 28.91 -0.75
C ARG A 100 -8.31 28.78 -0.80
N ASN A 101 -8.88 27.85 -1.59
CA ASN A 101 -10.35 27.69 -1.73
C ASN A 101 -10.90 26.36 -1.16
N ILE A 102 -10.13 25.64 -0.33
CA ILE A 102 -10.59 24.39 0.32
C ILE A 102 -11.74 24.60 1.32
N SER A 103 -11.99 25.85 1.71
CA SER A 103 -13.09 26.25 2.58
C SER A 103 -14.39 26.58 1.83
N SER A 104 -14.32 26.77 0.50
CA SER A 104 -15.39 27.41 -0.27
C SER A 104 -15.49 26.84 -1.69
N GLY A 105 -16.07 25.64 -1.82
CA GLY A 105 -16.78 25.28 -3.05
C GLY A 105 -16.36 23.99 -3.76
N ASN A 106 -17.34 23.10 -3.89
CA ASN A 106 -17.68 22.26 -5.05
C ASN A 106 -16.52 21.42 -5.63
N GLU A 107 -16.38 20.10 -5.47
CA GLU A 107 -17.26 19.00 -5.09
C GLU A 107 -16.41 17.99 -4.34
N PHE A 108 -16.77 17.67 -3.11
CA PHE A 108 -16.20 16.51 -2.41
C PHE A 108 -16.75 15.24 -3.08
N LYS A 109 -15.98 14.61 -3.97
CA LYS A 109 -16.37 13.29 -4.46
C LYS A 109 -16.11 12.28 -3.35
N LYS A 110 -17.19 11.69 -2.84
CA LYS A 110 -17.13 10.48 -2.03
C LYS A 110 -16.63 9.37 -2.95
N GLU A 111 -15.39 8.95 -2.74
CA GLU A 111 -14.74 8.03 -3.65
C GLU A 111 -15.39 6.66 -3.64
N ASN A 112 -15.35 6.02 -4.81
CA ASN A 112 -15.62 4.60 -4.92
C ASN A 112 -14.32 3.88 -4.51
N PRO A 113 -14.33 2.91 -3.57
CA PRO A 113 -13.11 2.27 -3.05
C PRO A 113 -12.28 1.54 -4.12
N THR A 114 -12.81 1.39 -5.33
CA THR A 114 -12.13 0.82 -6.51
C THR A 114 -11.32 1.83 -7.33
N GLU A 115 -11.43 3.13 -7.06
CA GLU A 115 -10.63 4.14 -7.76
C GLU A 115 -9.15 4.10 -7.34
N LEU A 116 -8.30 4.52 -8.27
CA LEU A 116 -6.86 4.61 -8.08
C LEU A 116 -6.50 6.04 -7.69
N PHE A 117 -5.77 6.19 -6.60
CA PHE A 117 -5.06 7.41 -6.23
C PHE A 117 -3.82 7.58 -7.10
N LYS A 118 -3.77 8.65 -7.91
CA LYS A 118 -2.72 8.89 -8.91
C LYS A 118 -2.05 10.24 -8.68
N THR A 119 -0.93 10.46 -9.35
CA THR A 119 -0.20 11.74 -9.34
C THR A 119 -1.11 12.93 -9.63
N GLY A 120 -1.06 13.94 -8.75
CA GLY A 120 -1.88 15.16 -8.81
C GLY A 120 -3.18 15.07 -8.03
N ASP A 121 -3.58 13.88 -7.59
CA ASP A 121 -4.72 13.72 -6.70
C ASP A 121 -4.33 14.16 -5.29
N THR A 122 -5.31 14.69 -4.54
CA THR A 122 -5.11 15.12 -3.16
C THR A 122 -6.25 14.65 -2.28
N LEU A 123 -5.90 14.09 -1.12
CA LEU A 123 -6.82 13.68 -0.09
C LEU A 123 -7.01 14.73 0.96
N LYS A 124 -8.15 14.65 1.63
CA LYS A 124 -8.42 15.38 2.85
C LYS A 124 -8.88 14.42 3.95
N ILE A 125 -8.25 14.56 5.10
CA ILE A 125 -8.63 13.91 6.35
C ILE A 125 -8.99 15.01 7.33
N ILE A 126 -10.15 14.87 7.98
CA ILE A 126 -10.58 15.78 9.04
C ILE A 126 -10.33 15.09 10.38
N THR A 127 -9.66 15.80 11.28
CA THR A 127 -9.30 15.29 12.61
C THR A 127 -9.78 16.26 13.68
N PRO A 128 -10.37 15.77 14.79
CA PRO A 128 -10.85 16.64 15.87
C PRO A 128 -9.70 17.23 16.72
N LYS A 129 -8.49 16.67 16.59
CA LYS A 129 -7.30 17.08 17.32
C LYS A 129 -6.23 17.58 16.38
N ASN A 130 -5.29 18.36 16.92
CA ASN A 130 -4.13 18.84 16.18
C ASN A 130 -3.31 17.65 15.64
N PRO A 131 -3.18 17.51 14.31
CA PRO A 131 -2.39 16.45 13.72
C PRO A 131 -0.91 16.85 13.73
N HIS A 132 -0.05 15.96 14.23
CA HIS A 132 1.40 16.17 14.28
C HIS A 132 2.20 15.02 13.68
N HIS A 133 1.60 13.84 13.56
CA HIS A 133 2.24 12.65 13.03
C HIS A 133 1.25 11.88 12.17
N LEU A 134 1.65 11.51 10.95
CA LEU A 134 0.88 10.66 10.06
C LEU A 134 1.72 9.46 9.63
N ILE A 135 1.11 8.29 9.73
CA ILE A 135 1.61 7.07 9.13
C ILE A 135 0.62 6.59 8.07
N ILE A 136 1.14 6.21 6.91
CA ILE A 136 0.37 5.67 5.80
C ILE A 136 0.84 4.25 5.54
N TYR A 137 -0.08 3.30 5.62
CA TYR A 137 0.17 1.88 5.36
C TYR A 137 -0.49 1.43 4.06
N LYS A 138 0.11 0.42 3.43
CA LYS A 138 -0.51 -0.38 2.37
C LYS A 138 -1.01 -1.71 2.93
N THR A 139 -2.28 -1.99 2.75
CA THR A 139 -2.92 -3.28 3.04
C THR A 139 -2.79 -4.17 1.80
N SER A 140 -1.64 -4.83 1.64
CA SER A 140 -1.37 -5.78 0.54
C SER A 140 -0.54 -6.95 1.07
N GLY A 141 -1.20 -8.04 1.46
CA GLY A 141 -0.54 -9.19 2.06
C GLY A 141 -0.05 -8.90 3.48
N SER A 142 1.23 -8.51 3.62
CA SER A 142 1.77 -7.97 4.87
C SER A 142 1.58 -6.45 4.88
N ASN A 143 0.99 -5.87 5.93
CA ASN A 143 0.83 -4.42 6.03
C ASN A 143 2.21 -3.74 5.96
N GLN A 144 2.44 -2.91 4.94
CA GLN A 144 3.73 -2.24 4.69
C GLN A 144 3.59 -0.74 4.92
N THR A 145 4.53 -0.13 5.65
CA THR A 145 4.58 1.34 5.79
C THR A 145 5.06 1.98 4.49
N ILE A 146 4.25 2.85 3.90
CA ILE A 146 4.61 3.63 2.70
C ILE A 146 5.22 4.97 3.10
N LEU A 147 4.67 5.60 4.14
CA LEU A 147 5.12 6.89 4.64
C LEU A 147 4.97 6.94 6.15
N ASP A 148 5.99 7.47 6.81
CA ASP A 148 5.97 7.82 8.23
C ASP A 148 6.55 9.22 8.34
N THR A 149 5.74 10.19 8.72
CA THR A 149 6.15 11.59 8.72
C THR A 149 5.51 12.40 9.85
N THR A 150 6.34 13.20 10.51
CA THR A 150 5.93 14.21 11.47
C THR A 150 5.86 15.57 10.81
N PHE A 151 4.81 16.33 11.05
CA PHE A 151 4.62 17.67 10.53
C PHE A 151 4.01 18.56 11.60
N THR A 152 4.11 19.87 11.38
CA THR A 152 3.45 20.85 12.23
C THR A 152 2.21 21.36 11.51
N CYS A 153 1.08 21.40 12.20
CA CYS A 153 -0.12 22.06 11.69
C CYS A 153 0.17 23.57 11.57
N PHE A 154 -0.05 24.14 10.38
CA PHE A 154 0.08 25.57 10.14
C PHE A 154 -1.29 26.26 10.16
N LYS A 155 -1.31 27.54 10.52
CA LYS A 155 -2.50 28.37 10.29
C LYS A 155 -2.73 28.51 8.78
N CYS A 156 -3.93 28.16 8.34
CA CYS A 156 -4.49 28.62 7.07
C CYS A 156 -5.32 29.88 7.39
#